data_AF-A0A962JI25-F1
#
_entry.id   AF-A0A962JI25-F1
#
_cell.length_a   1.000
_cell.length_b   1.000
_cell.length_c   1.000
_cell.angle_alpha   90.00
_cell.angle_beta   90.00
_cell.angle_gamma   90.00
#
_symmetry.space_group_name_H-M   'P 1'
#
loop_
_entity.id
_entity.type
_entity.pdbx_description
1 polymer ?
#
loop_
_entity_poly.entity_id
_entity_poly.type
_entity_poly.pdbx_seq_one_letter_code
_entity_poly.pdbx_strand_id
1 'polypeptide(L)'
;MNTDANNVTLSTYLNNVQQVIKTHCAGAVWVRAEITNCSSKGGHYYLELAEKDTNTHQRIAATKATIWRFVARRIITKFERETNIKFDKDLNVLVKIK
;
A
#
# COMPACT_ATOMS: atom_id res chain seq x y z
N MET A 1 28.03 1.36 37.45
CA MET A 1 26.98 0.44 36.94
C MET A 1 26.70 0.88 35.51
N ASN A 2 27.01 0.02 34.54
CA ASN A 2 27.05 0.39 33.12
C ASN A 2 25.62 0.43 32.56
N THR A 3 25.24 1.56 31.96
CA THR A 3 23.88 1.86 31.50
C THR A 3 23.71 1.45 30.03
N ASP A 4 23.66 0.15 29.76
CA ASP A 4 23.44 -0.38 28.39
C ASP A 4 22.05 -1.05 28.27
N ALA A 5 20.98 -0.29 28.49
CA ALA A 5 19.60 -0.78 28.38
C ALA A 5 18.83 -0.10 27.22
N ASN A 6 19.47 0.04 26.05
CA ASN A 6 18.80 0.56 24.85
C ASN A 6 18.54 -0.55 23.81
N ASN A 7 18.10 -1.73 24.28
CA ASN A 7 17.63 -2.80 23.39
C ASN A 7 16.14 -3.09 23.65
N VAL A 8 15.42 -3.37 22.57
CA VAL A 8 14.03 -3.85 22.61
C VAL A 8 13.92 -5.04 21.69
N THR A 9 13.02 -5.97 22.00
CA THR A 9 12.73 -7.07 21.09
C THR A 9 12.05 -6.55 19.83
N LEU A 10 12.23 -7.27 18.71
CA LEU A 10 11.52 -6.96 17.46
C LEU A 10 10.00 -6.92 17.67
N SER A 11 9.45 -7.82 18.49
CA SER A 11 8.03 -7.84 18.82
C SER A 11 7.58 -6.56 19.53
N THR A 12 8.35 -6.09 20.52
CA THR A 12 8.06 -4.84 21.24
C THR A 12 8.08 -3.65 20.28
N TYR A 13 9.12 -3.56 19.44
CA TYR A 13 9.25 -2.47 18.48
C TYR A 13 8.10 -2.46 17.45
N LEU A 14 7.78 -3.62 16.85
CA LEU A 14 6.70 -3.73 15.87
C LEU A 14 5.32 -3.49 16.48
N ASN A 15 5.08 -3.92 17.73
CA ASN A 15 3.85 -3.60 18.45
C ASN A 15 3.70 -2.09 18.65
N ASN A 16 4.79 -1.39 19.01
CA ASN A 16 4.77 0.06 19.18
C ASN A 16 4.47 0.77 17.85
N VAL A 17 5.12 0.38 16.75
CA VAL A 17 4.84 0.92 15.40
C VAL A 17 3.36 0.68 15.03
N GLN A 18 2.84 -0.52 15.28
CA GLN A 18 1.44 -0.82 15.01
C GLN A 18 0.49 0.06 15.82
N GLN A 19 0.79 0.34 17.10
CA GLN A 19 -0.03 1.21 17.94
C GLN A 19 -0.04 2.66 17.46
N VAL A 20 1.12 3.20 17.06
CA VAL A 20 1.20 4.55 16.47
C VAL A 20 0.33 4.64 15.23
N ILE A 21 0.44 3.66 14.32
CA ILE A 21 -0.39 3.63 13.09
C ILE A 21 -1.88 3.52 13.43
N LYS A 22 -2.27 2.62 14.34
CA LYS A 22 -3.68 2.46 14.75
C LYS A 22 -4.24 3.74 15.38
N THR A 23 -3.43 4.45 16.16
CA THR A 23 -3.86 5.67 16.86
C THR A 23 -4.03 6.85 15.90
N HIS A 24 -3.09 7.02 14.96
CA HIS A 24 -3.06 8.19 14.07
C HIS A 24 -3.72 7.96 12.70
N CYS A 25 -3.95 6.70 12.30
CA CYS A 25 -4.51 6.32 11.01
C CYS A 25 -5.77 5.43 11.15
N ALA A 26 -6.54 5.58 12.24
CA ALA A 26 -7.71 4.74 12.53
C ALA A 26 -8.84 4.81 11.48
N GLY A 27 -8.93 5.91 10.74
CA GLY A 27 -9.96 6.16 9.76
C GLY A 27 -9.64 5.53 8.40
N ALA A 28 -10.67 5.01 7.72
CA ALA A 28 -10.49 4.59 6.34
C ALA A 28 -10.28 5.82 5.44
N VAL A 29 -9.15 5.86 4.72
CA VAL A 29 -8.82 6.96 3.81
C VAL A 29 -8.73 6.47 2.37
N TRP A 30 -9.12 7.31 1.43
CA TRP A 30 -8.90 7.09 0.00
C TRP A 30 -7.64 7.83 -0.41
N VAL A 31 -6.65 7.08 -0.91
CA VAL A 31 -5.37 7.62 -1.38
C VAL A 31 -5.37 7.59 -2.90
N ARG A 32 -5.01 8.71 -3.54
CA ARG A 32 -4.80 8.79 -4.98
C ARG A 32 -3.36 8.39 -5.30
N ALA A 33 -3.18 7.50 -6.27
CA ALA A 33 -1.86 7.10 -6.76
C ALA A 33 -1.93 6.58 -8.19
N GLU A 34 -0.80 6.60 -8.87
CA GLU A 34 -0.56 5.87 -10.12
C GLU A 34 0.07 4.52 -9.80
N ILE A 35 -0.39 3.44 -10.45
CA ILE A 35 0.30 2.14 -10.43
C ILE A 35 1.46 2.20 -11.41
N THR A 36 2.68 2.36 -10.92
CA THR A 36 3.88 2.41 -11.79
C THR A 36 4.41 1.03 -12.14
N ASN A 37 4.10 0.03 -11.31
CA ASN A 37 4.42 -1.37 -11.59
C ASN A 37 3.35 -2.28 -10.99
N CYS A 38 3.00 -3.35 -11.71
CA CYS A 38 2.04 -4.36 -11.29
C CYS A 38 2.58 -5.74 -11.67
N SER A 39 2.72 -6.63 -10.69
CA SER A 39 3.10 -8.02 -10.93
C SER A 39 2.25 -8.96 -10.11
N SER A 40 2.01 -10.17 -10.62
CA SER A 40 1.23 -11.19 -9.93
C SER A 40 2.01 -12.50 -9.78
N LYS A 41 2.00 -13.08 -8.58
CA LYS A 41 2.58 -14.40 -8.30
C LYS A 41 1.75 -15.13 -7.25
N GLY A 42 1.38 -16.38 -7.54
CA GLY A 42 0.55 -17.19 -6.63
C GLY A 42 -0.84 -16.58 -6.33
N GLY A 43 -1.34 -15.69 -7.21
CA GLY A 43 -2.58 -14.95 -7.02
C GLY A 43 -2.47 -13.71 -6.13
N HIS A 44 -1.30 -13.38 -5.60
CA HIS A 44 -1.02 -12.11 -4.95
C HIS A 44 -0.63 -11.06 -6.01
N TYR A 45 -0.94 -9.79 -5.75
CA TYR A 45 -0.49 -8.67 -6.58
C TYR A 45 0.49 -7.81 -5.78
N TYR A 46 1.63 -7.52 -6.39
CA TYR A 46 2.67 -6.65 -5.85
C TYR A 46 2.72 -5.40 -6.72
N LEU A 47 2.45 -4.26 -6.08
CA LEU A 47 2.32 -2.98 -6.74
C LEU A 47 3.45 -2.06 -6.31
N GLU A 48 3.88 -1.21 -7.24
CA GLU A 48 4.54 0.04 -6.93
C GLU A 48 3.56 1.17 -7.24
N LEU A 49 3.38 2.06 -6.26
CA LEU A 49 2.49 3.21 -6.33
C LEU A 49 3.33 4.48 -6.31
N ALA A 50 2.96 5.47 -7.12
CA ALA A 50 3.58 6.79 -7.09
C ALA A 50 2.54 7.91 -7.11
N GLU A 51 2.91 9.04 -6.53
CA GLU A 51 2.25 10.33 -6.72
C GLU A 51 3.17 11.23 -7.54
N LYS A 52 2.62 11.93 -8.53
CA LYS A 52 3.35 12.89 -9.36
C LYS A 52 2.74 14.27 -9.19
N ASP A 53 3.61 15.28 -9.14
CA ASP A 53 3.21 16.68 -9.19
C ASP A 53 2.50 16.97 -10.52
N THR A 54 1.34 17.62 -10.46
CA THR A 54 0.52 17.86 -11.67
C THR A 54 1.15 18.86 -12.63
N ASN A 55 2.04 19.74 -12.16
CA ASN A 55 2.65 20.78 -12.99
C ASN A 55 3.99 20.31 -13.57
N THR A 56 4.85 19.77 -12.71
CA THR A 56 6.23 19.41 -13.04
C THR A 56 6.38 17.95 -13.49
N HIS A 57 5.35 17.12 -13.28
CA HIS A 57 5.36 15.68 -13.52
C HIS A 57 6.42 14.90 -12.72
N GLN A 58 7.06 15.56 -11.75
CA GLN A 58 8.04 14.92 -10.89
C GLN A 58 7.35 14.02 -9.87
N ARG A 59 7.96 12.87 -9.56
CA ARG A 59 7.48 11.96 -8.53
C ARG A 59 7.67 12.58 -7.14
N ILE A 60 6.58 12.81 -6.43
CA ILE A 60 6.55 13.38 -5.07
C ILE A 60 6.67 12.27 -4.02
N ALA A 61 5.90 11.19 -4.19
CA ALA A 61 5.85 10.08 -3.25
C ALA A 61 5.81 8.74 -3.99
N ALA A 62 6.23 7.67 -3.31
CA ALA A 62 5.96 6.33 -3.77
C ALA A 62 6.09 5.30 -2.65
N THR A 63 5.44 4.16 -2.84
CA THR A 63 5.51 3.04 -1.93
C THR A 63 5.24 1.72 -2.65
N LYS A 64 5.62 0.62 -2.00
CA LYS A 64 5.19 -0.72 -2.41
C LYS A 64 3.88 -1.06 -1.71
N ALA A 65 2.98 -1.72 -2.43
CA ALA A 65 1.74 -2.24 -1.87
C ALA A 65 1.56 -3.71 -2.26
N THR A 66 0.82 -4.45 -1.44
CA THR A 66 0.50 -5.86 -1.70
C THR A 66 -0.99 -6.08 -1.54
N ILE A 67 -1.61 -6.64 -2.58
CA ILE A 67 -2.98 -7.14 -2.51
C ILE A 67 -2.88 -8.66 -2.35
N TRP A 68 -3.22 -9.14 -1.17
CA TRP A 68 -3.19 -10.57 -0.87
C TRP A 68 -4.23 -11.34 -1.68
N ARG A 69 -3.91 -12.58 -2.06
CA ARG A 69 -4.72 -13.44 -2.95
C ARG A 69 -6.21 -13.43 -2.67
N PHE A 70 -6.61 -13.54 -1.39
CA PHE A 70 -8.02 -13.58 -1.01
C PHE A 70 -8.73 -12.24 -1.26
N VAL A 71 -8.03 -11.12 -1.07
CA VAL A 71 -8.55 -9.78 -1.36
C VAL A 71 -8.55 -9.55 -2.87
N ALA A 72 -7.45 -9.90 -3.55
CA ALA A 72 -7.27 -9.74 -4.99
C ALA A 72 -8.41 -10.41 -5.78
N ARG A 73 -8.71 -11.67 -5.48
CA ARG A 73 -9.81 -12.42 -6.11
C ARG A 73 -11.16 -11.71 -6.02
N ARG A 74 -11.40 -10.93 -4.97
CA ARG A 74 -12.66 -10.21 -4.78
C ARG A 74 -12.64 -8.86 -5.48
N ILE A 75 -11.58 -8.08 -5.29
CA ILE A 75 -11.58 -6.67 -5.73
C ILE A 75 -11.11 -6.51 -7.18
N ILE A 76 -10.11 -7.26 -7.62
CA ILE A 76 -9.54 -7.13 -8.97
C ILE A 76 -10.51 -7.72 -9.99
N THR A 77 -10.99 -8.95 -9.76
CA THR A 77 -11.97 -9.58 -10.66
C THR A 77 -13.24 -8.73 -10.81
N LYS A 78 -13.69 -8.09 -9.72
CA LYS A 78 -14.84 -7.18 -9.78
C LYS A 78 -14.51 -5.92 -10.59
N PHE A 79 -13.36 -5.29 -10.32
CA PHE A 79 -12.89 -4.10 -11.04
C PHE A 79 -12.82 -4.35 -12.55
N GLU A 80 -12.11 -5.41 -12.98
CA GLU A 80 -11.92 -5.70 -14.40
C GLU A 80 -13.24 -6.02 -15.09
N ARG A 81 -14.14 -6.77 -14.42
CA ARG A 81 -15.47 -7.09 -14.95
C ARG A 81 -16.37 -5.86 -15.10
N GLU A 82 -16.33 -4.94 -14.15
CA GLU A 82 -17.24 -3.78 -14.13
C GLU A 82 -16.73 -2.62 -14.99
N THR A 83 -15.42 -2.49 -15.15
CA THR A 83 -14.81 -1.40 -15.92
C THR A 83 -14.39 -1.81 -17.34
N ASN A 84 -14.27 -3.13 -17.61
CA ASN A 84 -13.59 -3.68 -18.78
C ASN A 84 -12.12 -3.21 -18.93
N ILE A 85 -11.50 -2.74 -17.85
CA ILE A 85 -10.09 -2.33 -17.81
C ILE A 85 -9.30 -3.41 -17.08
N LYS A 86 -8.24 -3.91 -17.69
CA LYS A 86 -7.29 -4.82 -17.04
C LYS A 86 -6.59 -4.10 -15.90
N PHE A 87 -6.52 -4.72 -14.72
CA PHE A 87 -5.82 -4.16 -13.57
C PHE A 87 -4.31 -4.35 -13.72
N ASP A 88 -3.64 -3.29 -14.18
CA ASP A 88 -2.21 -3.31 -14.51
C ASP A 88 -1.56 -1.95 -14.20
N LYS A 89 -0.27 -1.80 -14.52
CA LYS A 89 0.42 -0.51 -14.46
C LYS A 89 -0.21 0.54 -15.39
N ASP A 90 0.16 1.79 -15.18
CA ASP A 90 -0.32 2.99 -15.91
C ASP A 90 -1.78 3.39 -15.59
N LEU A 91 -2.35 2.85 -14.50
CA LEU A 91 -3.65 3.24 -13.98
C LEU A 91 -3.53 4.28 -12.87
N ASN A 92 -4.32 5.35 -12.97
CA ASN A 92 -4.60 6.23 -11.83
C ASN A 92 -5.74 5.64 -11.00
N VAL A 93 -5.48 5.41 -9.71
CA VAL A 93 -6.39 4.69 -8.82
C VAL A 93 -6.66 5.47 -7.54
N LEU A 94 -7.85 5.23 -6.98
CA LEU A 94 -8.16 5.52 -5.58
C LEU A 94 -8.08 4.20 -4.79
N VAL A 95 -7.19 4.15 -3.81
CA VAL A 95 -7.01 2.97 -2.95
C VAL A 95 -7.54 3.28 -1.56
N LYS A 96 -8.49 2.47 -1.09
CA LYS A 96 -9.01 2.57 0.28
C LYS A 96 -8.08 1.85 1.25
N ILE A 97 -7.44 2.60 2.14
CA ILE A 97 -6.61 2.05 3.22
C ILE A 97 -7.43 2.08 4.51
N LYS A 98 -7.34 0.99 5.28
CA LYS A 98 -7.98 0.77 6.58
C LYS A 98 -6.95 0.24 7.57
#